data_AF-A0A959WLH8-F1
#
_entry.id   AF-A0A959WLH8-F1
#
_cell.length_a   1.000
_cell.length_b   1.000
_cell.length_c   1.000
_cell.angle_alpha   90.00
_cell.angle_beta   90.00
_cell.angle_gamma   90.00
#
_symmetry.space_group_name_H-M   'P 1'
#
loop_
_entity.id
_entity.type
_entity.pdbx_description
1 polymer ?
#
loop_
_entity_poly.entity_id
_entity_poly.type
_entity_poly.pdbx_seq_one_letter_code
_entity_poly.pdbx_strand_id
1 'polypeptide(L)'
;MDPPRTAWRIDHLDVVDVRCWTRVSLDLPDGLVVVCGPNGSGKTSLVEAIVLATMGVSPRTPQLGELVRHGREALRVAADVHDPTRSPSGARREIGFAPGLGRRLM
;
A
#
# COMPACT_ATOMS: atom_id res chain seq x y z
N MET A 1 6.53 -27.89 3.72
CA MET A 1 5.12 -28.04 3.32
C MET A 1 4.60 -26.63 3.15
N ASP A 2 4.33 -26.20 1.92
CA ASP A 2 3.75 -24.87 1.69
C ASP A 2 2.38 -24.83 2.39
N PRO A 3 2.07 -23.77 3.16
CA PRO A 3 0.73 -23.60 3.69
C PRO A 3 -0.27 -23.55 2.53
N PRO A 4 -1.49 -24.08 2.70
CA PRO A 4 -2.50 -24.03 1.65
C PRO A 4 -2.70 -22.59 1.18
N ARG A 5 -2.86 -22.41 -0.14
CA ARG A 5 -3.06 -21.12 -0.84
C ARG A 5 -4.45 -20.52 -0.55
N THR A 6 -4.78 -20.35 0.73
CA THR A 6 -6.12 -20.00 1.22
C THR A 6 -6.17 -18.67 1.98
N ALA A 7 -5.10 -17.88 1.96
CA ALA A 7 -5.04 -16.56 2.60
C ALA A 7 -5.04 -15.42 1.57
N TRP A 8 -5.55 -14.26 2.00
CA TRP A 8 -5.34 -13.00 1.30
C TRP A 8 -3.85 -12.68 1.27
N ARG A 9 -3.33 -12.28 0.11
CA ARG A 9 -1.93 -11.83 -0.03
C ARG A 9 -1.81 -10.66 -0.99
N ILE A 10 -0.72 -9.90 -0.83
CA ILE A 10 -0.30 -8.86 -1.77
C ILE A 10 0.95 -9.40 -2.44
N ASP A 11 0.93 -9.48 -3.77
CA ASP A 11 2.04 -10.02 -4.57
C ASP A 11 2.98 -8.89 -5.03
N HIS A 12 2.42 -7.69 -5.22
CA HIS A 12 3.16 -6.51 -5.64
C HIS A 12 2.60 -5.24 -4.99
N LEU A 13 3.48 -4.30 -4.64
CA LEU A 13 3.13 -3.00 -4.06
C LEU A 13 3.86 -1.85 -4.77
N ASP A 14 3.10 -0.93 -5.34
CA ASP A 14 3.57 0.36 -5.85
C ASP A 14 3.16 1.48 -4.90
N VAL A 15 4.11 2.34 -4.51
CA VAL A 15 3.88 3.52 -3.67
C VAL A 15 4.51 4.73 -4.34
N VAL A 16 3.77 5.84 -4.44
CA VAL A 16 4.26 7.11 -4.99
C VAL A 16 3.84 8.25 -4.07
N ASP A 17 4.81 9.07 -3.68
CA ASP A 17 4.64 10.30 -2.89
C ASP A 17 3.81 10.09 -1.59
N VAL A 18 4.03 8.98 -0.89
CA VAL A 18 3.45 8.70 0.43
C VAL A 18 4.47 8.98 1.54
N ARG A 19 4.17 9.91 2.44
CA ARG A 19 5.00 10.32 3.57
C ARG A 19 6.41 10.70 3.13
N CYS A 20 7.41 9.86 3.37
CA CYS A 20 8.80 10.08 2.95
C CYS A 20 9.18 9.36 1.66
N TRP A 21 8.31 8.49 1.12
CA TRP A 21 8.59 7.71 -0.08
C TRP A 21 8.26 8.51 -1.34
N THR A 22 9.27 8.73 -2.19
CA THR A 22 9.05 9.32 -3.53
C THR A 22 8.48 8.28 -4.48
N ARG A 23 9.12 7.11 -4.58
CA ARG A 23 8.63 5.95 -5.31
C ARG A 23 9.18 4.67 -4.68
N VAL A 24 8.33 3.65 -4.56
CA VAL A 24 8.68 2.29 -4.18
C VAL A 24 7.88 1.34 -5.07
N SER A 25 8.51 0.26 -5.53
CA SER A 25 7.88 -0.83 -6.27
C SER A 25 8.51 -2.11 -5.75
N LEU A 26 7.71 -2.99 -5.14
CA LEU A 26 8.18 -4.16 -4.42
C LEU A 26 7.39 -5.39 -4.83
N ASP A 27 8.09 -6.44 -5.24
CA ASP A 27 7.55 -7.79 -5.27
C ASP A 27 7.60 -8.37 -3.86
N LEU A 28 6.47 -8.89 -3.39
CA LEU A 28 6.34 -9.46 -2.05
C LEU A 28 6.28 -10.98 -2.16
N PRO A 29 7.25 -11.71 -1.59
CA PRO A 29 7.23 -13.17 -1.61
C PRO A 29 6.15 -13.72 -0.68
N ASP A 30 5.79 -14.98 -0.91
CA ASP A 30 4.98 -15.73 0.04
C ASP A 30 5.69 -15.84 1.41
N GLY A 31 4.90 -15.82 2.49
CA GLY A 31 5.39 -16.00 3.85
C GLY A 31 5.75 -14.69 4.57
N LEU A 32 6.73 -14.75 5.48
CA LEU A 32 7.10 -13.62 6.33
C LEU A 32 8.04 -12.66 5.59
N VAL A 33 7.58 -11.42 5.42
CA VAL A 33 8.40 -10.31 4.89
C VAL A 33 8.85 -9.42 6.05
N VAL A 34 10.15 -9.18 6.16
CA VAL A 34 10.74 -8.30 7.18
C VAL A 34 11.27 -7.03 6.52
N VAL A 35 10.71 -5.88 6.90
CA VAL A 35 11.21 -4.56 6.50
C VAL A 35 12.06 -3.99 7.64
N CYS A 36 13.36 -3.82 7.41
CA CYS A 36 14.31 -3.35 8.43
C CYS A 36 15.01 -2.04 8.03
N GLY A 37 15.59 -1.35 9.00
CA GLY A 37 16.28 -0.08 8.80
C GLY A 37 16.18 0.86 10.01
N PRO A 38 16.88 2.01 9.99
CA PRO A 38 16.90 2.96 11.10
C PRO A 38 15.53 3.55 11.46
N ASN A 39 15.39 4.12 12.64
CA ASN A 39 14.19 4.89 12.99
C ASN A 39 14.01 6.07 12.04
N GLY A 40 12.77 6.35 11.66
CA GLY A 40 12.45 7.38 10.67
C GLY A 40 12.66 6.99 9.20
N SER A 41 13.15 5.78 8.89
CA SER A 41 13.39 5.34 7.50
C SER A 41 12.13 5.02 6.67
N GLY A 42 10.94 5.24 7.22
CA GLY A 42 9.68 5.01 6.48
C GLY A 42 9.09 3.60 6.55
N LYS A 43 9.61 2.70 7.41
CA LYS A 43 9.07 1.33 7.60
C LYS A 43 7.56 1.33 7.92
N THR A 44 7.16 2.12 8.92
CA THR A 44 5.74 2.27 9.28
C THR A 44 4.93 2.94 8.17
N SER A 45 5.55 3.80 7.36
CA SER A 45 4.89 4.41 6.20
C SER A 45 4.61 3.41 5.08
N LEU A 46 5.46 2.39 4.89
CA LEU A 46 5.16 1.27 3.98
C LEU A 46 3.97 0.45 4.46
N VAL A 47 3.92 0.14 5.77
CA VAL A 47 2.77 -0.55 6.36
C VAL A 47 1.49 0.29 6.25
N GLU A 48 1.58 1.60 6.48
CA GLU A 48 0.46 2.54 6.27
C GLU A 48 0.00 2.57 4.81
N ALA A 49 0.90 2.48 3.83
CA ALA A 49 0.55 2.38 2.41
C ALA A 49 -0.21 1.07 2.10
N ILE A 50 0.21 -0.06 2.67
CA ILE A 50 -0.50 -1.35 2.54
C ILE A 50 -1.92 -1.25 3.12
N VAL A 51 -2.05 -0.67 4.31
CA VAL A 51 -3.36 -0.41 4.93
C VAL A 51 -4.21 0.51 4.06
N LEU A 52 -3.61 1.54 3.47
CA LEU A 52 -4.33 2.43 2.55
C LEU A 52 -4.83 1.66 1.34
N ALA A 53 -3.99 0.90 0.64
CA ALA A 53 -4.38 0.15 -0.56
C ALA A 53 -5.48 -0.89 -0.32
N THR A 54 -5.53 -1.47 0.89
CA THR A 54 -6.46 -2.55 1.23
C THR A 54 -7.76 -2.06 1.88
N MET A 55 -7.67 -1.07 2.76
CA MET A 55 -8.79 -0.58 3.58
C MET A 55 -9.22 0.85 3.27
N GLY A 56 -8.45 1.59 2.46
CA GLY A 56 -8.76 2.96 2.06
C GLY A 56 -8.58 4.02 3.14
N VAL A 57 -8.04 3.66 4.31
CA VAL A 57 -7.86 4.55 5.46
C VAL A 57 -6.40 4.58 5.88
N SER A 58 -6.02 5.60 6.66
CA SER A 58 -4.77 5.56 7.42
C SER A 58 -5.04 5.13 8.86
N PRO A 59 -4.19 4.26 9.44
CA PRO A 59 -4.29 3.91 10.86
C PRO A 59 -3.75 5.03 11.77
N ARG A 60 -3.06 6.05 11.23
CA ARG A 60 -2.40 7.11 12.00
C ARG A 60 -3.21 8.40 12.05
N THR A 61 -4.02 8.66 11.03
CA THR A 61 -4.77 9.92 10.90
C THR A 61 -5.99 9.73 9.99
N PRO A 62 -7.12 10.38 10.27
CA PRO A 62 -8.25 10.40 9.33
C PRO A 62 -7.99 11.32 8.13
N GLN A 63 -6.97 12.18 8.18
CA GLN A 63 -6.69 13.18 7.15
C GLN A 63 -5.71 12.62 6.11
N LEU A 64 -6.22 12.10 4.99
CA LEU A 64 -5.38 11.54 3.92
C LEU A 64 -4.39 12.56 3.32
N GLY A 65 -4.65 13.87 3.44
CA GLY A 65 -3.70 14.92 3.05
C GLY A 65 -2.37 14.86 3.79
N GLU A 66 -2.36 14.39 5.04
CA GLU A 66 -1.11 14.23 5.81
C GLU A 66 -0.24 13.08 5.29
N LEU A 67 -0.80 12.16 4.50
CA LEU A 67 -0.05 11.08 3.87
C LEU A 67 0.66 11.55 2.60
N VAL A 68 0.22 12.64 1.98
CA VAL A 68 0.88 13.19 0.80
C VAL A 68 2.26 13.67 1.19
N ARG A 69 3.28 13.26 0.44
CA ARG A 69 4.66 13.67 0.68
C ARG A 69 4.77 15.20 0.61
N HIS A 70 5.56 15.76 1.52
CA HIS A 70 5.74 17.21 1.58
C HIS A 70 6.18 17.80 0.23
N GLY A 71 5.53 18.88 -0.19
CA GLY A 71 5.78 19.55 -1.47
C GLY A 71 5.21 18.81 -2.70
N ARG A 72 4.35 17.80 -2.50
CA ARG A 72 3.69 17.06 -3.59
C ARG A 72 2.19 17.30 -3.54
N GLU A 73 1.57 17.18 -4.70
CA GLU A 73 0.15 17.50 -4.89
C GLU A 73 -0.76 16.29 -4.63
N ALA A 74 -0.23 15.09 -4.75
CA ALA A 74 -0.99 13.85 -4.67
C ALA A 74 -0.12 12.69 -4.19
N LEU A 75 -0.79 11.61 -3.78
CA LEU A 75 -0.21 10.31 -3.54
C LEU A 75 -0.91 9.25 -4.40
N ARG A 76 -0.22 8.12 -4.61
CA ARG A 76 -0.78 6.92 -5.21
C ARG A 76 -0.24 5.68 -4.49
N VAL A 77 -1.12 4.73 -4.19
CA VAL A 77 -0.74 3.38 -3.78
C VAL A 77 -1.51 2.38 -4.62
N ALA A 78 -0.82 1.39 -5.18
CA ALA A 78 -1.44 0.26 -5.85
C ALA A 78 -0.90 -1.05 -5.29
N ALA A 79 -1.77 -2.05 -5.14
CA ALA A 79 -1.41 -3.37 -4.67
C ALA A 79 -2.09 -4.44 -5.55
N ASP A 80 -1.32 -5.44 -5.96
CA ASP A 80 -1.86 -6.62 -6.63
C ASP A 80 -2.26 -7.62 -5.55
N VAL A 81 -3.57 -7.80 -5.35
CA VAL A 81 -4.13 -8.57 -4.24
C VAL A 81 -4.72 -9.88 -4.74
N HIS A 82 -4.31 -10.97 -4.11
CA HIS A 82 -4.89 -12.30 -4.37
C HIS A 82 -5.93 -12.62 -3.30
N ASP A 83 -7.17 -12.87 -3.75
CA ASP A 83 -8.29 -13.32 -2.93
C ASP A 83 -8.39 -14.85 -3.00
N PRO A 84 -8.26 -15.59 -1.88
CA PRO A 84 -8.31 -17.04 -1.88
C PRO A 84 -9.68 -17.63 -2.24
N THR A 85 -10.73 -16.81 -2.28
CA THR A 85 -12.12 -17.22 -2.57
C THR A 85 -12.55 -16.94 -4.01
N ARG A 86 -11.75 -16.18 -4.77
CA ARG A 86 -12.04 -15.81 -6.17
C ARG A 86 -11.10 -16.54 -7.13
N SER A 87 -11.53 -16.64 -8.39
CA SER A 87 -10.71 -17.17 -9.49
C SER A 87 -9.31 -16.52 -9.54
N PRO A 88 -8.29 -17.23 -10.06
CA PRO A 88 -6.86 -16.92 -9.85
C PRO A 88 -6.35 -15.59 -10.41
N SER A 89 -7.17 -14.81 -11.10
CA SER A 89 -6.80 -13.47 -11.54
C SER A 89 -6.74 -12.54 -10.31
N GLY A 90 -5.53 -12.24 -9.84
CA GLY A 90 -5.31 -11.21 -8.83
C GLY A 90 -5.99 -9.89 -9.20
N ALA A 91 -6.54 -9.20 -8.20
CA ALA A 91 -7.19 -7.91 -8.39
C ALA A 91 -6.19 -6.80 -8.02
N ARG A 92 -5.88 -5.94 -8.99
CA ARG A 92 -5.15 -4.70 -8.71
C ARG A 92 -6.09 -3.73 -8.00
N ARG A 93 -5.69 -3.26 -6.82
CA ARG A 93 -6.38 -2.23 -6.05
C ARG A 93 -5.55 -0.97 -6.06
N GLU A 94 -6.14 0.14 -6.47
CA GLU A 94 -5.43 1.41 -6.52
C GLU A 94 -6.17 2.53 -5.81
N ILE A 95 -5.40 3.32 -5.05
CA ILE A 95 -5.87 4.53 -4.39
C ILE A 95 -4.99 5.69 -4.80
N GLY A 96 -5.61 6.65 -5.49
CA GLY A 96 -5.07 7.99 -5.68
C GLY A 96 -5.75 8.98 -4.73
N PHE A 97 -4.99 9.91 -4.16
CA PHE A 97 -5.55 11.00 -3.37
C PHE A 97 -4.82 12.30 -3.66
N ALA A 98 -5.58 13.39 -3.82
CA ALA A 98 -5.07 14.75 -3.88
C ALA A 98 -5.95 15.67 -3.02
N PRO A 99 -5.38 16.58 -2.21
CA PRO A 99 -6.16 17.59 -1.50
C PRO A 99 -7.04 18.39 -2.47
N GLY A 100 -8.28 18.68 -2.08
CA GLY A 100 -9.25 19.39 -2.92
C GLY A 100 -9.93 18.53 -4.00
N LEU A 101 -9.29 17.47 -4.50
CA LEU A 101 -9.90 16.52 -5.45
C LEU A 101 -10.46 15.26 -4.79
N GLY A 102 -10.03 14.97 -3.56
CA GLY A 102 -10.46 13.81 -2.79
C GLY A 102 -9.78 12.51 -3.23
N ARG A 103 -10.39 11.39 -2.85
CA ARG A 103 -9.91 10.03 -3.11
C ARG A 103 -10.52 9.48 -4.39
N ARG A 104 -9.71 8.82 -5.22
CA ARG A 104 -10.15 8.01 -6.38
C ARG A 104 -9.74 6.56 -6.16
N LEU A 105 -10.69 5.65 -6.39
CA LEU A 105 -10.46 4.21 -6.43
C LEU A 105 -10.44 3.80 -7.90
N MET A 106 -9.37 3.11 -8.33
CA MET A 106 -9.21 2.59 -9.68
C MET A 106 -8.96 1.08 -9.65
#